data_AF-A0A7C4C6A3-F1
#
_entry.id   AF-A0A7C4C6A3-F1
#
_cell.length_a   1.000
_cell.length_b   1.000
_cell.length_c   1.000
_cell.angle_alpha   90.00
_cell.angle_beta   90.00
_cell.angle_gamma   90.00
#
_symmetry.space_group_name_H-M   'P 1'
#
loop_
_entity.id
_entity.type
_entity.pdbx_description
1 polymer ?
#
loop_
_entity_poly.entity_id
_entity_poly.type
_entity_poly.pdbx_seq_one_letter_code
_entity_poly.pdbx_strand_id
1 'polypeptide(L)'
;MILDASKIARSMDLKVNSVLWVAGPAKISVISGLIEIFGAKIKAGESVIVKRYKSIYVKALNDSKLSISSEAYVKNVDSDGIPDDWRKLSLQILNFKGKIMVLGGIDSGKNTLITFLSNQLFDLGFKIGVLDADVGQNELGPPTTLALGLVNRPLTSLDRLEL
;
A
#
# COMPACT_ATOMS: atom_id res chain seq x y z
N MET A 1 -14.49 26.24 -21.08
CA MET A 1 -14.41 26.64 -19.66
C MET A 1 -13.41 25.71 -19.00
N ILE A 2 -12.15 26.17 -18.91
CA ILE A 2 -11.05 25.37 -18.35
C ILE A 2 -11.24 25.42 -16.83
N LEU A 3 -11.63 24.30 -16.23
CA LEU A 3 -11.59 24.13 -14.78
C LEU A 3 -10.12 24.02 -14.39
N ASP A 4 -9.62 25.08 -13.75
CA ASP A 4 -8.30 25.10 -13.14
C ASP A 4 -8.23 23.99 -12.07
N ALA A 5 -7.36 23.02 -12.29
CA ALA A 5 -7.25 21.80 -11.51
C ALA A 5 -6.40 21.99 -10.25
N SER A 6 -6.38 23.18 -9.67
CA SER A 6 -6.02 23.37 -8.27
C SER A 6 -7.15 22.82 -7.38
N LYS A 7 -7.36 21.49 -7.45
CA LYS A 7 -8.25 20.76 -6.56
C LYS A 7 -7.87 21.13 -5.14
N ILE A 8 -8.81 21.77 -4.45
CA ILE A 8 -8.71 22.09 -3.03
C ILE A 8 -8.30 20.79 -2.33
N ALA A 9 -7.16 20.82 -1.65
CA ALA A 9 -6.69 19.73 -0.81
C ALA A 9 -6.74 20.22 0.62
N ARG A 10 -7.22 19.37 1.53
CA ARG A 10 -7.22 19.67 2.96
C ARG A 10 -5.90 19.19 3.56
N SER A 11 -5.34 20.02 4.44
CA SER A 11 -4.22 19.64 5.28
C SER A 11 -4.74 18.84 6.48
N MET A 12 -4.05 17.76 6.84
CA MET A 12 -4.31 16.98 8.05
C MET A 12 -3.02 16.74 8.81
N ASP A 13 -3.01 17.05 10.10
CA ASP A 13 -1.92 16.74 11.01
C ASP A 13 -2.20 15.41 11.70
N LEU A 14 -1.23 14.50 11.68
CA LEU A 14 -1.29 13.18 12.28
C LEU A 14 -0.22 13.07 13.35
N LYS A 15 -0.61 12.63 14.55
CA LYS A 15 0.33 12.25 15.60
C LYS A 15 0.90 10.86 15.33
N VAL A 16 2.11 10.60 15.81
CA VAL A 16 2.70 9.26 15.78
C VAL A 16 1.68 8.19 16.24
N ASN A 17 1.64 7.07 15.53
CA ASN A 17 0.71 5.94 15.71
C ASN A 17 -0.77 6.21 15.39
N SER A 18 -1.18 7.45 15.05
CA SER A 18 -2.53 7.67 14.54
C SER A 18 -2.73 7.00 13.17
N VAL A 19 -3.94 6.50 12.93
CA VAL A 19 -4.29 5.82 11.70
C VAL A 19 -5.52 6.45 11.05
N LEU A 20 -5.40 6.73 9.76
CA LEU A 20 -6.50 7.16 8.91
C LEU A 20 -6.92 6.03 7.97
N TRP A 21 -8.21 5.75 7.91
CA TRP A 21 -8.81 5.00 6.82
C TRP A 21 -9.24 5.98 5.73
N VAL A 22 -8.73 5.79 4.51
CA VAL A 22 -8.98 6.69 3.37
C VAL A 22 -9.63 5.90 2.23
N ALA A 23 -10.81 6.33 1.80
CA ALA A 23 -11.50 5.76 0.63
C ALA A 23 -11.17 6.55 -0.64
N GLY A 24 -10.92 5.82 -1.73
CA GLY A 24 -10.67 6.42 -3.04
C GLY A 24 -11.96 6.77 -3.81
N PRO A 25 -11.89 7.68 -4.79
CA PRO A 25 -10.67 8.24 -5.36
C PRO A 25 -10.05 9.34 -4.49
N ALA A 26 -8.75 9.22 -4.18
CA ALA A 26 -8.04 10.21 -3.38
C ALA A 26 -6.56 10.29 -3.78
N LYS A 27 -5.97 11.49 -3.68
CA LYS A 27 -4.51 11.66 -3.66
C LYS A 27 -4.09 12.08 -2.26
N ILE A 28 -3.09 11.39 -1.72
CA ILE A 28 -2.46 11.67 -0.43
C ILE A 28 -1.02 12.07 -0.72
N SER A 29 -0.60 13.24 -0.28
CA SER A 29 0.78 13.71 -0.42
C SER A 29 1.35 13.98 0.97
N VAL A 30 2.55 13.49 1.24
CA VAL A 30 3.22 13.71 2.54
C VAL A 30 3.95 15.06 2.46
N ILE A 31 3.48 16.04 3.22
CA ILE A 31 4.10 17.36 3.30
C ILE A 31 5.35 17.29 4.20
N SER A 32 5.21 16.63 5.36
CA SER A 32 6.29 16.37 6.31
C SER A 32 6.05 15.09 7.08
N GLY A 33 7.12 14.49 7.61
CA GLY A 33 7.06 13.26 8.39
C GLY A 33 7.18 12.00 7.53
N LEU A 34 6.70 10.89 8.08
CA LEU A 34 6.79 9.55 7.54
C LEU A 34 5.52 8.75 7.88
N ILE A 35 4.88 8.19 6.86
CA ILE A 35 3.71 7.33 7.01
C ILE A 35 3.98 5.92 6.49
N GLU A 36 3.16 4.97 6.91
CA GLU A 36 3.14 3.59 6.44
C GLU A 36 1.77 3.26 5.81
N ILE A 37 1.79 2.64 4.64
CA ILE A 37 0.61 2.08 3.96
C ILE A 37 0.94 0.65 3.56
N PHE A 38 0.26 -0.35 4.12
CA PHE A 38 0.56 -1.78 3.88
C PHE A 38 2.06 -2.11 3.99
N GLY A 39 2.77 -1.56 5.00
CA GLY A 39 4.20 -1.75 5.17
C GLY A 39 5.11 -0.89 4.29
N ALA A 40 4.57 -0.19 3.28
CA ALA A 40 5.33 0.77 2.47
C ALA A 40 5.55 2.07 3.25
N LYS A 41 6.80 2.46 3.44
CA LYS A 41 7.19 3.74 4.04
C LYS A 41 7.14 4.86 3.00
N ILE A 42 6.30 5.85 3.23
CA ILE A 42 6.12 7.01 2.34
C ILE A 42 6.61 8.27 3.06
N LYS A 43 7.60 8.94 2.47
CA LYS A 43 8.34 10.07 3.04
C LYS A 43 7.82 11.41 2.50
N ALA A 44 8.22 12.50 3.15
CA ALA A 44 7.96 13.85 2.69
C ALA A 44 8.34 14.04 1.21
N GLY A 45 7.46 14.68 0.44
CA GLY A 45 7.60 14.88 -1.01
C GLY A 45 6.98 13.77 -1.86
N GLU A 46 6.68 12.61 -1.28
CA GLU A 46 6.04 11.50 -2.00
C GLU A 46 4.51 11.59 -1.95
N SER A 47 3.85 10.92 -2.90
CA SER A 47 2.39 10.85 -2.95
C SER A 47 1.87 9.47 -3.37
N VAL A 48 0.65 9.19 -2.95
CA VAL A 48 -0.07 7.94 -3.21
C VAL A 48 -1.44 8.27 -3.79
N ILE A 49 -1.85 7.48 -4.79
CA ILE A 49 -3.19 7.53 -5.36
C ILE A 49 -3.98 6.34 -4.83
N VAL A 50 -5.11 6.62 -4.18
CA VAL A 50 -6.11 5.62 -3.82
C VAL A 50 -7.13 5.57 -4.95
N LYS A 51 -7.20 4.45 -5.67
CA LYS A 51 -8.13 4.28 -6.80
C LYS A 51 -9.58 4.22 -6.33
N ARG A 52 -10.52 4.52 -7.22
CA ARG A 52 -11.96 4.37 -6.97
C ARG A 52 -12.27 2.93 -6.52
N TYR A 53 -13.17 2.78 -5.56
CA TYR A 53 -13.57 1.49 -4.97
C TYR A 53 -12.46 0.74 -4.20
N LYS A 54 -11.34 1.39 -3.93
CA LYS A 54 -10.31 0.90 -3.02
C LYS A 54 -10.23 1.80 -1.79
N SER A 55 -9.72 1.24 -0.70
CA SER A 55 -9.42 1.99 0.52
C SER A 55 -8.08 1.53 1.08
N ILE A 56 -7.44 2.40 1.84
CA ILE A 56 -6.15 2.13 2.48
C ILE A 56 -6.15 2.63 3.91
N TYR A 57 -5.29 2.02 4.73
CA TYR A 57 -4.93 2.51 6.05
C TYR A 57 -3.61 3.28 5.95
N VAL A 58 -3.61 4.49 6.49
CA VAL A 58 -2.45 5.38 6.54
C VAL A 58 -2.06 5.53 8.00
N LYS A 59 -0.96 4.90 8.40
CA LYS A 59 -0.43 4.97 9.75
C LYS A 59 0.71 5.98 9.82
N ALA A 60 0.69 6.89 10.77
CA ALA A 60 1.81 7.79 11.03
C ALA A 60 2.92 7.07 11.80
N LEU A 61 4.13 6.98 11.24
CA LEU A 61 5.31 6.43 11.93
C LEU A 61 6.01 7.48 12.79
N ASN A 62 5.78 8.76 12.51
CA ASN A 62 6.12 9.91 13.35
C ASN A 62 5.08 11.02 13.13
N ASP A 63 5.18 12.11 13.90
CA ASP A 63 4.35 13.29 13.67
C ASP A 63 4.47 13.76 12.21
N SER A 64 3.34 13.75 11.50
CA SER A 64 3.30 13.89 10.05
C SER A 64 2.21 14.87 9.63
N LYS A 65 2.42 15.54 8.49
CA LYS A 65 1.44 16.43 7.87
C LYS A 65 1.14 15.97 6.45
N LEU A 66 -0.13 15.77 6.17
CA LEU A 66 -0.60 15.25 4.89
C LEU A 66 -1.45 16.27 4.15
N SER A 67 -1.33 16.30 2.83
CA SER A 67 -2.28 16.94 1.91
C SER A 67 -3.15 15.87 1.28
N ILE A 68 -4.45 15.90 1.56
CA ILE A 68 -5.41 14.93 1.05
C ILE A 68 -6.44 15.66 0.18
N SER A 69 -6.81 15.08 -0.97
CA SER A 69 -7.89 15.62 -1.82
C SER A 69 -9.16 15.92 -0.99
N SER A 70 -9.73 17.12 -1.10
CA SER A 70 -10.83 17.54 -0.20
C SER A 70 -12.07 16.66 -0.26
N GLU A 71 -12.36 16.04 -1.40
CA GLU A 71 -13.51 15.14 -1.57
C GLU A 71 -13.27 13.72 -1.04
N ALA A 72 -12.05 13.40 -0.59
CA ALA A 72 -11.74 12.08 -0.07
C ALA A 72 -12.46 11.84 1.26
N TYR A 73 -13.19 10.74 1.35
CA TYR A 73 -13.74 10.28 2.62
C TYR A 73 -12.61 9.70 3.48
N VAL A 74 -12.44 10.26 4.68
CA VAL A 74 -11.38 9.89 5.63
C VAL A 74 -12.00 9.70 7.00
N LYS A 75 -11.58 8.65 7.70
CA LYS A 75 -12.02 8.32 9.06
C LYS A 75 -10.81 7.98 9.93
N ASN A 76 -10.76 8.49 11.16
CA ASN A 76 -9.81 8.01 12.17
C ASN A 76 -10.22 6.60 12.62
N VAL A 77 -9.25 5.70 12.71
CA VAL A 77 -9.46 4.30 13.14
C VAL A 77 -8.34 3.89 14.07
N ASP A 78 -8.59 2.86 14.88
CA ASP A 78 -7.63 2.39 15.90
C ASP A 78 -6.68 1.29 15.38
N SER A 79 -6.92 0.78 14.17
CA SER A 79 -6.15 -0.31 13.55
C SER A 79 -5.65 0.07 12.17
N ASP A 80 -4.44 -0.37 11.82
CA ASP A 80 -3.82 -0.22 10.50
C ASP A 80 -4.21 -1.31 9.49
N GLY A 81 -5.16 -2.18 9.87
CA GLY A 81 -5.68 -3.22 8.99
C GLY A 81 -4.69 -4.36 8.70
N ILE A 82 -3.53 -4.40 9.38
CA ILE A 82 -2.55 -5.48 9.26
C ILE A 82 -2.65 -6.39 10.50
N PRO A 83 -3.08 -7.67 10.35
CA PRO A 83 -3.11 -8.62 11.44
C PRO A 83 -1.73 -8.87 12.07
N ASP A 84 -1.67 -9.09 13.38
CA ASP A 84 -0.41 -9.38 14.09
C ASP A 84 0.29 -10.63 13.56
N ASP A 85 -0.46 -11.63 13.12
CA ASP A 85 0.12 -12.85 12.55
C ASP A 85 0.83 -12.59 11.23
N TRP A 86 0.43 -11.57 10.46
CA TRP A 86 1.18 -11.16 9.27
C TRP A 86 2.52 -10.52 9.66
N ARG A 87 2.55 -9.75 10.75
CA ARG A 87 3.78 -9.17 11.30
C ARG A 87 4.73 -10.25 11.83
N LYS A 88 4.19 -11.29 12.47
CA LYS A 88 4.99 -12.46 12.87
C LYS A 88 5.53 -13.21 11.65
N LEU A 89 4.69 -13.43 10.64
CA LEU A 89 5.08 -14.09 9.40
C LEU A 89 6.20 -13.32 8.67
N SER A 90 6.14 -11.99 8.60
CA SER A 90 7.19 -11.20 7.96
C SER A 90 8.55 -11.38 8.64
N LEU A 91 8.58 -11.56 9.97
CA LEU A 91 9.81 -11.86 10.71
C LEU A 91 10.31 -13.29 10.47
N GLN A 92 9.41 -14.27 10.39
CA GLN A 92 9.76 -15.67 10.13
C GLN A 92 10.37 -15.87 8.74
N ILE A 93 9.85 -15.16 7.74
CA ILE A 93 10.30 -15.25 6.35
C ILE A 93 11.73 -14.73 6.16
N LEU A 94 12.24 -13.85 7.04
CA LEU A 94 13.59 -13.28 6.90
C LEU A 94 14.69 -14.34 6.87
N ASN A 95 14.47 -15.48 7.53
CA ASN A 95 15.41 -16.59 7.56
C ASN A 95 15.19 -17.61 6.43
N PHE A 96 14.15 -17.42 5.61
CA PHE A 96 13.79 -18.31 4.52
C PHE A 96 14.36 -17.81 3.19
N LYS A 97 15.13 -18.66 2.51
CA LYS A 97 15.59 -18.42 1.14
C LYS A 97 14.84 -19.36 0.21
N GLY A 98 13.92 -18.82 -0.59
CA GLY A 98 13.17 -19.64 -1.52
C GLY A 98 11.95 -18.93 -2.10
N LYS A 99 11.02 -19.74 -2.60
CA LYS A 99 9.74 -19.30 -3.17
C LYS A 99 8.65 -19.48 -2.12
N ILE A 100 7.77 -18.49 -2.01
CA ILE A 100 6.62 -18.52 -1.10
C ILE A 100 5.38 -18.50 -1.97
N MET A 101 4.49 -19.46 -1.75
CA MET A 101 3.18 -19.51 -2.40
C MET A 101 2.12 -19.12 -1.38
N VAL A 102 1.28 -18.14 -1.73
CA VAL A 102 0.15 -17.69 -0.90
C VAL A 102 -1.14 -18.23 -1.50
N LEU A 103 -1.89 -19.01 -0.71
CA LEU A 103 -3.14 -19.65 -1.12
C LEU A 103 -4.30 -19.18 -0.23
N GLY A 104 -5.52 -19.17 -0.78
CA GLY A 104 -6.71 -18.72 -0.06
C GLY A 104 -7.88 -18.41 -0.99
N GLY A 105 -9.08 -18.25 -0.43
CA GLY A 105 -10.32 -17.96 -1.17
C GLY A 105 -10.36 -16.56 -1.82
N ILE A 106 -11.40 -16.31 -2.62
CA ILE A 106 -11.66 -14.99 -3.21
C ILE A 106 -11.81 -13.95 -2.09
N ASP A 107 -11.23 -12.76 -2.27
CA ASP A 107 -11.26 -11.65 -1.31
C ASP A 107 -10.76 -11.97 0.11
N SER A 108 -9.93 -13.01 0.28
CA SER A 108 -9.37 -13.38 1.59
C SER A 108 -8.17 -12.52 2.03
N GLY A 109 -7.84 -11.45 1.30
CA GLY A 109 -6.71 -10.56 1.61
C GLY A 109 -5.34 -11.01 1.09
N LYS A 110 -5.27 -12.01 0.19
CA LYS A 110 -4.00 -12.52 -0.37
C LYS A 110 -3.14 -11.42 -0.96
N ASN A 111 -3.73 -10.56 -1.80
CA ASN A 111 -2.99 -9.52 -2.51
C ASN A 111 -2.46 -8.45 -1.55
N THR A 112 -3.25 -8.13 -0.51
CA THR A 112 -2.82 -7.25 0.58
C THR A 112 -1.66 -7.87 1.38
N LEU A 113 -1.72 -9.17 1.68
CA LEU A 113 -0.64 -9.89 2.36
C LEU A 113 0.64 -9.89 1.52
N ILE A 114 0.55 -10.21 0.23
CA ILE A 114 1.69 -10.20 -0.69
C ILE A 114 2.29 -8.79 -0.78
N THR A 115 1.45 -7.76 -0.88
CA THR A 115 1.88 -6.35 -0.87
C THR A 115 2.63 -6.02 0.42
N PHE A 116 2.07 -6.38 1.58
CA PHE A 116 2.67 -6.16 2.89
C PHE A 116 4.03 -6.85 3.03
N LEU A 117 4.11 -8.15 2.74
CA LEU A 117 5.35 -8.92 2.82
C LEU A 117 6.41 -8.37 1.85
N SER A 118 6.00 -8.01 0.63
CA SER A 118 6.90 -7.42 -0.37
C SER A 118 7.52 -6.13 0.14
N ASN A 119 6.72 -5.25 0.75
CA ASN A 119 7.23 -4.01 1.32
C ASN A 119 8.19 -4.23 2.49
N GLN A 120 7.86 -5.14 3.41
CA GLN A 120 8.73 -5.46 4.56
C GLN A 120 10.09 -6.00 4.11
N LEU A 121 10.09 -6.94 3.16
CA LEU A 121 11.32 -7.51 2.63
C LEU A 121 12.11 -6.48 1.80
N PHE A 122 11.41 -5.62 1.04
CA PHE A 122 12.06 -4.59 0.22
C PHE A 122 12.78 -3.55 1.10
N ASP A 123 12.14 -3.12 2.19
CA ASP A 123 12.73 -2.18 3.16
C ASP A 123 13.99 -2.73 3.83
N LEU A 124 14.09 -4.06 3.93
CA LEU A 124 15.29 -4.77 4.43
C LEU A 124 16.35 -5.04 3.35
N GLY A 125 16.14 -4.57 2.11
CA GLY A 125 17.09 -4.67 1.01
C GLY A 125 17.07 -5.99 0.24
N PHE A 126 16.05 -6.83 0.43
CA PHE A 126 15.89 -8.04 -0.37
C PHE A 126 15.46 -7.73 -1.80
N LYS A 127 15.96 -8.52 -2.76
CA LYS A 127 15.45 -8.54 -4.13
C LYS A 127 14.24 -9.47 -4.21
N ILE A 128 13.09 -8.96 -4.61
CA ILE A 128 11.81 -9.66 -4.57
C ILE A 128 11.16 -9.62 -5.95
N GLY A 129 10.70 -10.79 -6.41
CA GLY A 129 9.79 -10.91 -7.54
C GLY A 129 8.45 -11.41 -7.06
N VAL A 130 7.36 -10.84 -7.58
CA VAL A 130 5.99 -11.29 -7.33
C VAL A 130 5.47 -11.91 -8.62
N LEU A 131 5.10 -13.19 -8.56
CA LEU A 131 4.47 -13.91 -9.65
C LEU A 131 2.97 -13.99 -9.38
N ASP A 132 2.18 -13.32 -10.21
CA ASP A 132 0.75 -13.53 -10.26
C ASP A 132 0.44 -14.73 -11.15
N ALA A 133 -0.09 -15.77 -10.53
CA ALA A 133 -0.49 -17.02 -11.17
C ALA A 133 -2.01 -17.21 -11.25
N ASP A 134 -2.80 -16.21 -10.82
CA ASP A 134 -4.25 -16.25 -10.94
C ASP A 134 -4.68 -15.72 -12.31
N VAL A 135 -4.84 -16.63 -13.26
CA VAL A 135 -5.26 -16.30 -14.62
C VAL A 135 -6.66 -15.66 -14.71
N GLY A 136 -7.49 -15.83 -13.67
CA GLY A 136 -8.87 -15.32 -13.64
C GLY A 136 -8.99 -13.92 -13.05
N GLN A 137 -8.12 -13.56 -12.10
CA GLN A 137 -8.11 -12.24 -11.44
C GLN A 137 -6.70 -11.65 -11.35
N ASN A 138 -5.96 -11.71 -12.46
CA ASN A 138 -4.59 -11.21 -12.53
C ASN A 138 -4.55 -9.69 -12.22
N GLU A 139 -3.80 -9.30 -11.19
CA GLU A 139 -3.59 -7.90 -10.79
C GLU A 139 -2.38 -7.26 -11.47
N LEU A 140 -1.46 -8.06 -12.02
CA LEU A 140 -0.19 -7.59 -12.57
C LEU A 140 -0.20 -7.46 -14.09
N GLY A 141 -0.67 -8.51 -14.78
CA GLY A 141 -0.69 -8.63 -16.23
C GLY A 141 -2.10 -8.68 -16.80
N PRO A 142 -2.21 -8.81 -18.13
CA PRO A 142 -3.50 -9.01 -18.79
C PRO A 142 -4.23 -10.25 -18.25
N PRO A 143 -5.57 -10.29 -18.32
CA PRO A 143 -6.33 -11.50 -18.05
C PRO A 143 -5.78 -12.69 -18.85
N THR A 144 -5.91 -13.91 -18.31
CA THR A 144 -5.42 -15.16 -18.94
C THR A 144 -3.90 -15.32 -19.05
N THR A 145 -3.11 -14.45 -18.41
CA THR A 145 -1.63 -14.53 -18.38
C THR A 145 -1.09 -14.89 -17.00
N LEU A 146 0.15 -15.39 -16.97
CA LEU A 146 1.00 -15.35 -15.78
C LEU A 146 1.88 -14.12 -15.88
N ALA A 147 2.06 -13.39 -14.78
CA ALA A 147 2.80 -12.13 -14.78
C ALA A 147 3.80 -12.07 -13.63
N LEU A 148 5.06 -11.73 -13.92
CA LEU A 148 6.11 -11.58 -12.94
C LEU A 148 6.52 -10.11 -12.88
N GLY A 149 6.40 -9.47 -11.72
CA GLY A 149 6.88 -8.10 -11.49
C GLY A 149 7.99 -8.06 -10.45
N LEU A 150 8.95 -7.13 -10.63
CA LEU A 150 10.02 -6.91 -9.67
C LEU A 150 9.70 -5.74 -8.73
N VAL A 151 9.93 -5.93 -7.42
CA VAL A 151 9.73 -4.87 -6.42
C VAL A 151 10.96 -3.95 -6.45
N ASN A 152 10.83 -2.77 -7.06
CA ASN A 152 11.89 -1.76 -7.13
C ASN A 152 11.57 -0.47 -6.35
N ARG A 153 10.37 -0.39 -5.77
CA ARG A 153 9.86 0.73 -4.98
C ARG A 153 8.81 0.24 -3.98
N PRO A 154 8.49 1.02 -2.93
CA PRO A 154 7.38 0.71 -2.04
C PRO A 154 6.06 0.61 -2.80
N LEU A 155 5.28 -0.44 -2.49
CA LEU A 155 4.03 -0.78 -3.15
C LEU A 155 2.85 -0.38 -2.28
N THR A 156 1.88 0.29 -2.88
CA THR A 156 0.57 0.55 -2.25
C THR A 156 -0.50 -0.41 -2.75
N SER A 157 -0.18 -1.18 -3.79
CA SER A 157 -0.99 -2.20 -4.45
C SER A 157 -0.11 -2.95 -5.47
N LEU A 158 -0.47 -4.18 -5.83
CA LEU A 158 0.37 -5.03 -6.70
C LEU A 158 0.46 -4.50 -8.14
N ASP A 159 -0.60 -3.90 -8.66
CA ASP A 159 -0.67 -3.28 -10.00
C ASP A 159 0.32 -2.12 -10.23
N ARG A 160 1.08 -1.73 -9.20
CA ARG A 160 2.19 -0.77 -9.30
C ARG A 160 3.54 -1.40 -9.63
N LEU A 161 3.61 -2.72 -9.70
CA LEU A 161 4.80 -3.43 -10.13
C LEU A 161 5.07 -3.19 -11.62
N GLU A 162 6.35 -3.14 -11.95
CA GLU A 162 6.82 -3.09 -13.33
C GLU A 162 7.07 -4.54 -13.78
N LEU A 163 6.49 -4.90 -14.93
CA LEU A 163 6.65 -6.18 -15.62
C LEU A 163 7.92 -6.19 -16.47
#